data_AF-A0AAJ3HJE9-F1
#
_entry.id   AF-A0AAJ3HJE9-F1
#
_cell.length_a   1.000
_cell.length_b   1.000
_cell.length_c   1.000
_cell.angle_alpha   90.00
_cell.angle_beta   90.00
_cell.angle_gamma   90.00
#
_symmetry.space_group_name_H-M   'P 1'
#
loop_
_entity.id
_entity.type
_entity.pdbx_description
1 polymer ?
#
loop_
_entity_poly.entity_id
_entity_poly.type
_entity_poly.pdbx_seq_one_letter_code
_entity_poly.pdbx_strand_id
1 'polypeptide(L)'
;MELLFVVLGGAILGLAVRYLLPGRDQHGAALIPAVATLVAAVVWVAATWAGMAWDGGWIWVLAFGASVIVSVVVDLVLVRVRTSSDEAMLTRLQQGVAA
;
A
#
# COMPACT_ATOMS: atom_id res chain seq x y z
N MET A 1 -6.29 10.44 20.87
CA MET A 1 -6.02 11.47 19.85
C MET A 1 -4.91 11.03 18.88
N GLU A 2 -3.85 10.36 19.34
CA GLU A 2 -2.73 9.86 18.50
C GLU A 2 -3.14 8.99 17.29
N LEU A 3 -4.13 8.09 17.46
CA LEU A 3 -4.57 7.18 16.39
C LEU A 3 -5.05 7.91 15.13
N LEU A 4 -5.73 9.05 15.26
CA LEU A 4 -6.18 9.83 14.10
C LEU A 4 -4.99 10.32 13.27
N PHE A 5 -3.91 10.76 13.93
CA PHE A 5 -2.72 11.26 13.25
C PHE A 5 -1.92 10.15 12.57
N VAL A 6 -1.88 8.95 13.16
CA VAL A 6 -1.22 7.79 12.57
C VAL A 6 -1.95 7.32 11.31
N VAL A 7 -3.28 7.26 11.39
CA VAL A 7 -4.14 6.92 10.25
C VAL A 7 -3.99 7.98 9.16
N LEU A 8 -4.04 9.27 9.50
CA LEU A 8 -3.89 10.36 8.55
C LEU A 8 -2.49 10.38 7.92
N GLY A 9 -1.45 10.19 8.73
CA GLY A 9 -0.07 10.09 8.26
C GLY A 9 0.14 8.89 7.35
N GLY A 10 -0.41 7.73 7.68
CA GLY A 10 -0.43 6.55 6.82
C GLY A 10 -1.13 6.83 5.48
N ALA A 11 -2.27 7.54 5.50
CA ALA A 11 -2.98 7.92 4.27
C ALA A 11 -2.14 8.86 3.39
N ILE A 12 -1.51 9.88 3.98
CA ILE A 12 -0.65 10.84 3.27
C ILE A 12 0.57 10.12 2.69
N LEU A 13 1.22 9.26 3.46
CA LEU A 13 2.37 8.48 3.01
C LEU A 13 1.97 7.51 1.88
N GLY A 14 0.84 6.82 2.00
CA GLY A 14 0.33 5.96 0.94
C GLY A 14 -0.01 6.72 -0.33
N LEU A 15 -0.52 7.95 -0.20
CA LEU A 15 -0.74 8.83 -1.34
C LEU A 15 0.59 9.25 -1.99
N ALA A 16 1.59 9.61 -1.18
CA ALA A 16 2.92 9.97 -1.66
C ALA A 16 3.57 8.79 -2.41
N VAL A 17 3.53 7.58 -1.83
CA VAL A 17 4.01 6.34 -2.47
C VAL A 17 3.35 6.16 -3.83
N ARG A 18 2.01 6.25 -3.91
CA ARG A 18 1.29 6.12 -5.18
C ARG A 18 1.74 7.13 -6.25
N TYR A 19 2.03 8.37 -5.87
CA TYR A 19 2.42 9.41 -6.85
C TYR A 19 3.89 9.36 -7.23
N LEU A 20 4.75 8.84 -6.35
CA LEU A 20 6.19 8.69 -6.59
C LEU A 20 6.52 7.45 -7.42
N LEU A 21 5.73 6.37 -7.33
CA LEU A 21 5.98 5.15 -8.07
C LEU A 21 5.34 5.12 -9.48
N PRO A 22 6.02 4.50 -10.46
CA PRO A 22 5.48 4.31 -11.80
C PRO A 22 4.44 3.17 -11.85
N GLY A 23 3.46 3.28 -12.74
CA GLY A 23 2.41 2.26 -12.89
C GLY A 23 1.07 2.61 -12.25
N ARG A 24 0.91 3.85 -11.74
CA ARG A 24 -0.30 4.37 -11.08
C ARG A 24 -1.62 4.20 -11.82
N ASP A 25 -1.56 4.00 -13.14
CA ASP A 25 -2.70 3.85 -14.03
C ASP A 25 -3.27 2.41 -13.98
N GLN A 26 -2.47 1.47 -13.47
CA GLN A 26 -2.84 0.07 -13.33
C GLN A 26 -3.60 -0.21 -12.03
N HIS A 27 -3.93 0.76 -11.19
CA HIS A 27 -4.70 0.49 -9.96
C HIS A 27 -5.48 1.70 -9.48
N GLY A 28 -6.57 1.43 -8.76
CA GLY A 28 -7.48 2.45 -8.24
C GLY A 28 -6.76 3.45 -7.33
N ALA A 29 -7.13 4.73 -7.43
CA ALA A 29 -6.44 5.81 -6.72
C ALA A 29 -6.44 5.67 -5.19
N ALA A 30 -7.46 5.02 -4.64
CA ALA A 30 -7.63 4.81 -3.21
C ALA A 30 -6.96 3.53 -2.67
N LEU A 31 -6.51 2.60 -3.52
CA LEU A 31 -6.05 1.28 -3.06
C LEU A 31 -4.77 1.38 -2.23
N ILE A 32 -3.71 1.99 -2.77
CA ILE A 32 -2.43 2.15 -2.07
C ILE A 32 -2.57 3.00 -0.81
N PRO A 33 -3.27 4.16 -0.83
CA PRO A 33 -3.56 4.92 0.39
C PRO A 33 -4.34 4.12 1.45
N ALA A 34 -5.36 3.35 1.05
CA ALA A 34 -6.14 2.55 1.99
C ALA A 34 -5.29 1.46 2.65
N VAL A 35 -4.44 0.77 1.87
CA VAL A 35 -3.50 -0.23 2.40
C VAL A 35 -2.51 0.42 3.37
N ALA A 36 -1.91 1.55 3.00
CA ALA A 36 -0.98 2.28 3.85
C ALA A 36 -1.61 2.64 5.20
N THR A 37 -2.85 3.16 5.14
CA THR A 37 -3.64 3.57 6.30
C THR A 37 -3.97 2.40 7.20
N LEU A 38 -4.41 1.28 6.61
CA LEU A 38 -4.74 0.05 7.34
C LEU A 38 -3.50 -0.51 8.05
N VAL A 39 -2.37 -0.57 7.35
CA VAL A 39 -1.11 -1.07 7.91
C VAL A 39 -0.64 -0.17 9.05
N ALA A 40 -0.67 1.16 8.88
CA ALA A 40 -0.31 2.09 9.94
C ALA A 40 -1.17 1.89 11.20
N ALA A 41 -2.49 1.74 11.03
CA ALA A 41 -3.41 1.49 12.12
C ALA A 41 -3.15 0.15 12.83
N VAL A 42 -3.00 -0.93 12.07
CA VAL A 42 -2.77 -2.28 12.61
C VAL A 42 -1.44 -2.35 13.35
N VAL A 43 -0.37 -1.81 12.78
CA VAL A 43 0.97 -1.81 13.39
C VAL A 43 0.97 -0.98 14.67
N TRP A 44 0.30 0.17 14.68
CA TRP A 44 0.16 0.96 15.89
C TRP A 44 -0.57 0.20 16.99
N VAL A 45 -1.74 -0.37 16.69
CA VAL A 45 -2.51 -1.15 17.67
C VAL A 45 -1.69 -2.34 18.19
N ALA A 46 -1.02 -3.07 17.30
CA ALA A 46 -0.15 -4.18 17.69
C ALA A 46 0.99 -3.74 18.60
N ALA A 47 1.64 -2.60 18.32
CA ALA A 47 2.70 -2.05 19.17
C ALA A 47 2.18 -1.58 20.52
N THR A 48 0.97 -1.01 20.59
CA THR A 48 0.34 -0.66 21.88
C THR A 48 0.00 -1.90 22.70
N TRP A 49 -0.41 -2.99 22.06
CA TRP A 49 -0.65 -4.28 22.73
C TRP A 49 0.64 -4.94 23.21
N ALA A 50 1.76 -4.71 22.50
CA ALA A 50 3.09 -5.14 22.93
C ALA A 50 3.63 -4.33 24.14
N GLY A 51 2.86 -3.39 24.68
CA GLY A 51 3.23 -2.58 25.84
C GLY A 51 4.13 -1.39 25.51
N MET A 52 4.28 -1.04 24.23
CA MET A 52 5.05 0.13 23.83
C MET A 52 4.32 1.41 24.25
N ALA A 53 5.08 2.38 24.76
CA ALA A 53 4.51 3.63 25.23
C ALA A 53 3.88 4.41 24.08
N TRP A 54 2.68 4.95 24.31
CA TRP A 54 1.89 5.66 23.30
C TRP A 54 2.53 7.00 22.89
N ASP A 55 3.36 7.57 23.77
CA ASP A 55 4.16 8.78 23.54
C ASP A 55 5.58 8.47 23.04
N GLY A 56 5.91 7.19 22.85
CA GLY A 56 7.22 6.76 22.41
C GLY A 56 7.44 7.05 20.93
N GLY A 57 8.48 7.81 20.58
CA GLY A 57 8.83 8.08 19.18
C GLY A 57 9.05 6.83 18.33
N TRP A 58 9.41 5.69 18.94
CA TRP A 58 9.59 4.42 18.23
C TRP A 58 8.31 3.83 17.64
N ILE A 59 7.16 4.04 18.28
CA ILE A 59 5.89 3.50 17.78
C ILE A 59 5.51 4.17 16.45
N TRP A 60 5.86 5.45 16.30
CA TRP A 60 5.71 6.22 15.08
C TRP A 60 6.59 5.72 13.95
N VAL A 61 7.88 5.48 14.25
CA VAL A 61 8.83 4.95 13.27
C VAL A 61 8.39 3.58 12.75
N LEU A 62 7.91 2.71 13.64
CA LEU A 62 7.40 1.39 13.26
C LEU A 62 6.13 1.50 12.41
N ALA A 63 5.15 2.31 12.83
CA ALA A 63 3.89 2.46 12.10
C ALA A 63 4.10 3.04 10.70
N PHE A 64 4.86 4.14 10.58
CA PHE A 64 5.14 4.77 9.30
C PHE A 64 6.11 3.96 8.45
N GLY A 65 7.15 3.39 9.04
CA GLY A 65 8.10 2.52 8.34
C GLY A 65 7.39 1.31 7.72
N ALA A 66 6.59 0.60 8.52
CA ALA A 66 5.82 -0.55 8.02
C ALA A 66 4.79 -0.14 6.97
N SER A 67 4.08 0.97 7.17
CA SER A 67 3.11 1.51 6.20
C SER A 67 3.76 1.77 4.84
N VAL A 68 4.89 2.50 4.81
CA VAL A 68 5.62 2.80 3.56
C VAL A 68 6.13 1.52 2.91
N ILE A 69 6.78 0.64 3.67
CA ILE A 69 7.33 -0.61 3.13
C ILE A 69 6.22 -1.45 2.49
N VAL A 70 5.11 -1.68 3.21
CA VAL A 70 4.02 -2.51 2.69
C VAL A 70 3.36 -1.86 1.47
N SER A 71 3.13 -0.54 1.49
CA SER A 71 2.55 0.15 0.35
C SER A 71 3.43 0.08 -0.90
N VAL A 72 4.75 0.23 -0.77
CA VAL A 72 5.69 0.09 -1.89
C VAL A 72 5.67 -1.35 -2.42
N VAL A 73 5.72 -2.35 -1.53
CA VAL A 73 5.68 -3.76 -1.94
C VAL A 73 4.38 -4.08 -2.67
N VAL A 74 3.24 -3.64 -2.14
CA VAL A 74 1.94 -3.87 -2.75
C VAL A 74 1.87 -3.21 -4.13
N ASP A 75 2.32 -1.97 -4.27
CA ASP A 75 2.33 -1.25 -5.55
C ASP A 75 3.12 -2.00 -6.63
N LEU A 76 4.35 -2.41 -6.31
CA LEU A 76 5.22 -3.15 -7.24
C LEU A 76 4.65 -4.53 -7.62
N VAL A 77 4.12 -5.27 -6.64
CA VAL A 77 3.51 -6.58 -6.90
C VAL A 77 2.28 -6.43 -7.79
N LEU A 78 1.46 -5.40 -7.56
CA LEU A 78 0.22 -5.20 -8.30
C LEU A 78 0.50 -4.87 -9.78
N VAL A 79 1.47 -4.00 -10.03
CA VAL A 79 1.94 -3.68 -11.40
C VAL A 79 2.46 -4.94 -12.09
N ARG A 80 3.23 -5.78 -11.40
CA ARG A 80 3.80 -7.00 -11.98
C ARG A 80 2.73 -8.05 -12.31
N VAL A 81 1.75 -8.23 -11.42
CA VAL A 81 0.67 -9.21 -11.62
C VAL A 81 -0.29 -8.75 -12.72
N ARG A 82 -0.61 -7.45 -12.78
CA ARG A 82 -1.51 -6.90 -13.81
C ARG A 82 -0.90 -6.97 -15.20
N THR A 83 0.34 -6.54 -15.38
CA THR A 83 1.05 -6.66 -16.68
C THR A 83 1.06 -8.10 -17.21
N SER A 84 1.35 -9.08 -16.35
CA SER A 84 1.38 -10.50 -16.73
C SER A 84 -0.01 -11.03 -17.13
N SER A 85 -1.06 -10.54 -16.47
CA SER A 85 -2.45 -10.95 -16.76
C SER A 85 -2.96 -10.32 -18.05
N ASP A 86 -2.59 -9.07 -18.33
CA ASP A 86 -2.97 -8.35 -19.55
C ASP A 86 -2.30 -8.98 -20.79
N GLU A 87 -1.03 -9.36 -20.71
CA GLU A 87 -0.33 -10.10 -21.78
C GLU A 87 -0.99 -11.46 -22.09
N ALA A 88 -1.40 -12.19 -21.04
CA ALA A 88 -2.09 -13.46 -21.18
C ALA A 88 -3.46 -13.31 -21.85
N MET A 89 -4.21 -12.26 -21.49
CA MET A 89 -5.50 -11.96 -22.11
C MET A 89 -5.34 -11.54 -23.58
N LEU A 90 -4.35 -10.69 -23.88
CA LEU A 90 -4.07 -10.23 -25.23
C LEU A 90 -3.70 -11.40 -26.16
N THR A 91 -2.89 -12.34 -25.67
CA THR A 91 -2.54 -13.57 -26.40
C THR A 91 -3.78 -14.41 -26.71
N ARG A 92 -4.70 -14.58 -25.75
CA ARG A 92 -5.96 -15.31 -25.96
C ARG A 92 -6.84 -14.64 -27.01
N LEU A 93 -6.95 -13.31 -26.97
CA LEU A 93 -7.74 -12.55 -27.93
C LEU A 93 -7.14 -12.63 -29.34
N GLN A 94 -5.82 -12.56 -29.49
CA GLN A 94 -5.13 -12.71 -30.78
C GLN A 94 -5.35 -14.10 -31.38
N GLN A 95 -5.31 -15.16 -30.57
CA GLN A 95 -5.59 -16.52 -31.01
C GLN A 95 -7.05 -16.73 -31.41
N GLY A 96 -8.00 -16.08 -30.72
CA GLY A 96 -9.43 -16.16 -31.02
C GLY A 96 -9.86 -15.34 -32.25
N VAL A 97 -9.15 -14.28 -32.61
CA VAL A 97 -9.38 -13.49 -33.84
C VAL A 97 -8.79 -14.17 -35.08
N ALA A 98 -7.79 -15.04 -34.90
CA ALA A 98 -7.14 -15.77 -35.99
C ALA A 98 -7.86 -17.08 -36.41
N ALA A 99 -8.96 -17.43 -35.74
CA ALA A 99 -9.79 -18.61 -36.01
C ALA A 99 -11.14 -18.21 -36.62
#